data_AF-A0A561TYH4-F1
#
_entry.id   AF-A0A561TYH4-F1
#
_cell.length_a   1.000
_cell.length_b   1.000
_cell.length_c   1.000
_cell.angle_alpha   90.00
_cell.angle_beta   90.00
_cell.angle_gamma   90.00
#
_symmetry.space_group_name_H-M   'P 1'
#
loop_
_entity.id
_entity.type
_entity.pdbx_description
1 polymer ?
#
loop_
_entity_poly.entity_id
_entity_poly.type
_entity_poly.pdbx_seq_one_letter_code
_entity_poly.pdbx_strand_id
1 'polypeptide(L)'
;MNNLIYNARMALRDIMEVNIFTQGNDKVHLTVFPDLVWEGTAQTQTDKVVQEVLGRLNDMDMDIVGGDTGIRTLLDGGSVEIVRKAA
;
A
#
# COMPACT_ATOMS: atom_id res chain seq x y z
N MET A 1 15.72 0.98 -13.69
CA MET A 1 15.22 1.09 -12.31
C MET A 1 13.80 1.60 -12.39
N ASN A 2 12.83 0.87 -11.85
CA ASN A 2 11.42 1.21 -12.01
C ASN A 2 11.11 2.47 -11.16
N ASN A 3 10.79 3.60 -11.80
CA ASN A 3 10.53 4.84 -11.07
C ASN A 3 9.29 4.73 -10.14
N LEU A 4 8.37 3.81 -10.44
CA LEU A 4 7.19 3.59 -9.62
C LEU A 4 7.54 2.94 -8.28
N ILE A 5 8.40 1.92 -8.26
CA ILE A 5 8.79 1.29 -6.98
C ILE A 5 9.61 2.24 -6.12
N TYR A 6 10.44 3.07 -6.73
CA TYR A 6 11.18 4.11 -6.01
C TYR A 6 10.22 5.12 -5.36
N ASN A 7 9.27 5.66 -6.14
CA ASN A 7 8.29 6.61 -5.64
C ASN A 7 7.41 6.02 -4.54
N ALA A 8 6.94 4.77 -4.71
CA ALA A 8 6.14 4.08 -3.71
C ALA A 8 6.92 3.88 -2.39
N ARG A 9 8.20 3.49 -2.47
CA ARG A 9 9.07 3.35 -1.29
C ARG A 9 9.34 4.69 -0.61
N MET A 10 9.51 5.77 -1.38
CA MET A 10 9.68 7.10 -0.83
C MET A 10 8.42 7.61 -0.14
N ALA A 11 7.24 7.39 -0.75
CA ALA A 11 5.95 7.79 -0.22
C ALA A 11 5.62 7.09 1.11
N LEU A 12 5.95 5.80 1.21
CA LEU A 12 5.58 4.95 2.34
C LEU A 12 6.75 4.64 3.29
N ARG A 13 7.86 5.38 3.21
CA ARG A 13 9.08 5.04 3.97
C ARG A 13 8.88 5.02 5.49
N ASP A 14 7.93 5.82 5.97
CA ASP A 14 7.67 6.03 7.40
C ASP A 14 6.61 5.06 7.95
N ILE A 15 6.02 4.21 7.09
CA ILE A 15 5.04 3.18 7.45
C ILE A 15 5.76 1.84 7.50
N MET A 16 5.83 1.21 8.68
CA MET A 16 6.61 -0.03 8.87
C MET A 16 5.81 -1.29 8.47
N GLU A 17 4.49 -1.16 8.43
CA GLU A 17 3.50 -2.21 8.20
C GLU A 17 3.27 -2.48 6.70
N VAL A 18 4.07 -1.91 5.81
CA VAL A 18 3.93 -2.10 4.36
C VAL A 18 5.10 -2.85 3.75
N ASN A 19 4.80 -3.65 2.73
CA ASN A 19 5.81 -4.26 1.89
C ASN A 19 5.52 -3.97 0.43
N ILE A 20 6.56 -3.53 -0.28
CA ILE A 20 6.48 -3.11 -1.68
C ILE A 20 7.45 -3.94 -2.50
N PHE A 21 6.92 -4.69 -3.47
CA PHE A 21 7.67 -5.67 -4.26
C PHE A 21 7.26 -5.68 -5.73
N THR A 22 8.05 -6.34 -6.57
CA THR A 22 7.77 -6.53 -8.01
C THR A 22 7.67 -8.01 -8.36
N GLN A 23 6.72 -8.40 -9.20
CA GLN A 23 6.55 -9.78 -9.69
C GLN A 23 7.10 -9.97 -11.14
N GLY A 24 8.29 -9.46 -11.43
CA GLY A 24 8.99 -9.70 -12.71
C GLY A 24 8.46 -8.97 -13.95
N ASN A 25 7.21 -8.48 -13.95
CA ASN A 25 6.58 -7.75 -15.06
C ASN A 25 6.59 -6.22 -14.91
N ASP A 26 7.56 -5.65 -14.18
CA ASP A 26 7.62 -4.21 -13.82
C ASP A 26 6.39 -3.67 -13.06
N LYS A 27 5.45 -4.54 -12.67
CA LYS A 27 4.34 -4.20 -11.80
C LYS A 27 4.81 -4.06 -10.37
N VAL A 28 4.36 -3.00 -9.72
CA VAL A 28 4.67 -2.70 -8.33
C VAL A 28 3.46 -3.11 -7.51
N HIS A 29 3.69 -3.96 -6.51
CA HIS A 29 2.66 -4.45 -5.62
C HIS A 29 2.93 -3.98 -4.19
N LEU A 30 1.84 -3.85 -3.43
CA LEU A 30 1.80 -3.45 -2.05
C LEU A 30 1.01 -4.49 -1.25
N THR A 31 1.55 -4.90 -0.10
CA THR A 31 0.81 -5.59 0.95
C THR A 31 0.92 -4.80 2.26
N VAL A 32 -0.11 -4.86 3.10
CA VAL A 32 -0.11 -4.31 4.46
C VAL A 32 -0.14 -5.48 5.43
N PHE A 33 0.81 -5.53 6.36
CA PHE A 33 0.92 -6.53 7.41
C PHE A 33 0.66 -5.89 8.77
N PRO A 34 -0.43 -6.25 9.46
CA PRO A 34 -0.71 -5.72 10.79
C PRO A 34 0.15 -6.36 11.92
N ASP A 35 1.30 -6.95 11.60
CA ASP A 35 2.09 -7.76 12.55
C ASP A 35 2.75 -6.97 13.70
N LEU A 36 2.53 -5.65 13.76
CA LEU A 36 3.03 -4.78 14.81
C LEU A 36 1.91 -4.31 15.75
N VAL A 37 1.11 -5.24 16.31
CA VAL A 37 0.25 -4.88 17.46
C VAL A 37 0.08 -5.98 18.50
N TRP A 38 0.43 -5.59 19.73
CA TRP A 38 0.08 -6.18 21.01
C TRP A 38 -1.42 -6.60 21.06
N GLU A 39 -1.72 -7.75 21.67
CA GLU A 39 -3.06 -8.35 21.76
C GLU A 39 -4.18 -7.32 22.09
N GLY A 40 -5.12 -7.10 21.15
CA GLY A 40 -6.40 -6.42 21.44
C GLY A 40 -6.85 -5.30 20.48
N THR A 41 -6.01 -4.81 19.56
CA THR A 41 -6.32 -3.63 18.72
C THR A 41 -6.19 -3.83 17.20
N ALA A 42 -6.01 -5.08 16.75
CA ALA A 42 -5.60 -5.42 15.38
C ALA A 42 -6.47 -4.80 14.27
N GLN A 43 -7.79 -4.82 14.39
CA GLN A 43 -8.67 -4.42 13.27
C GLN A 43 -8.72 -2.91 13.05
N THR A 44 -8.81 -2.12 14.13
CA THR A 44 -8.83 -0.65 14.06
C THR A 44 -7.49 -0.06 13.58
N GLN A 45 -6.40 -0.81 13.70
CA GLN A 45 -5.08 -0.35 13.28
C GLN A 45 -4.84 -0.58 11.79
N THR A 46 -5.26 -1.72 11.23
CA THR A 46 -5.14 -1.99 9.78
C THR A 46 -5.90 -0.95 8.96
N ASP A 47 -7.12 -0.58 9.38
CA ASP A 47 -7.91 0.47 8.71
C ASP A 47 -7.15 1.81 8.68
N LYS A 48 -6.57 2.21 9.81
CA LYS A 48 -5.79 3.46 9.91
C LYS A 48 -4.56 3.43 9.03
N VAL A 49 -3.82 2.32 9.05
CA VAL A 49 -2.63 2.14 8.21
C VAL A 49 -3.01 2.20 6.73
N VAL A 50 -4.05 1.50 6.30
CA VAL A 50 -4.50 1.53 4.90
C VAL A 50 -4.93 2.94 4.49
N GLN A 51 -5.65 3.68 5.33
CA GLN A 51 -6.01 5.07 5.04
C GLN A 51 -4.77 5.98 4.91
N GLU A 52 -3.78 5.83 5.80
CA GLU A 52 -2.54 6.59 5.71
C GLU A 52 -1.77 6.26 4.43
N VAL A 53 -1.66 4.97 4.08
CA VAL A 53 -1.03 4.51 2.84
C VAL A 53 -1.70 5.14 1.61
N LEU A 54 -3.03 5.11 1.54
CA LEU A 54 -3.78 5.71 0.43
C LEU A 54 -3.54 7.22 0.34
N GLY A 55 -3.49 7.92 1.48
CA GLY A 55 -3.16 9.35 1.53
C GLY A 55 -1.77 9.64 0.95
N ARG A 56 -0.75 8.90 1.40
CA ARG A 56 0.64 9.08 0.95
C ARG A 56 0.85 8.74 -0.52
N LEU A 57 0.16 7.70 -1.02
CA LEU A 57 0.18 7.37 -2.45
C LEU A 57 -0.46 8.49 -3.27
N ASN A 58 -1.59 9.01 -2.81
CA ASN A 58 -2.30 10.11 -3.47
C ASN A 58 -1.45 11.40 -3.53
N ASP A 59 -0.74 11.74 -2.45
CA ASP A 59 0.18 12.90 -2.40
C ASP A 59 1.31 12.84 -3.46
N MET A 60 1.56 11.65 -4.01
CA MET A 60 2.62 11.38 -4.99
C MET A 60 2.05 10.97 -6.36
N ASP A 61 0.80 11.31 -6.66
CA ASP A 61 0.08 10.99 -7.89
C ASP A 61 0.01 9.47 -8.19
N MET A 62 -0.06 8.66 -7.15
CA MET A 62 -0.21 7.21 -7.23
C MET A 62 -1.58 6.77 -6.69
N ASP A 63 -2.01 5.60 -7.12
CA ASP A 63 -3.24 4.96 -6.68
C ASP A 63 -3.08 3.43 -6.65
N ILE A 64 -4.06 2.74 -6.08
CA ILE A 64 -4.14 1.28 -6.12
C ILE A 64 -5.14 0.82 -7.20
N VAL A 65 -4.84 -0.30 -7.83
CA VAL A 65 -5.77 -0.91 -8.80
C VAL A 65 -7.01 -1.43 -8.07
N GLY A 66 -8.18 -1.20 -8.67
CA GLY A 66 -9.45 -1.74 -8.20
C GLY A 66 -10.21 -0.87 -7.20
N GLY A 67 -9.72 0.34 -6.89
CA GLY A 67 -10.40 1.30 -6.01
C GLY A 67 -10.83 0.66 -4.69
N ASP A 68 -12.11 0.76 -4.34
CA ASP A 68 -12.68 0.16 -3.12
C ASP A 68 -12.42 -1.34 -2.97
N THR A 69 -12.38 -2.09 -4.09
CA THR A 69 -12.05 -3.52 -4.06
C THR A 69 -10.58 -3.74 -3.70
N GLY A 70 -9.70 -2.86 -4.17
CA GLY A 70 -8.29 -2.85 -3.78
C GLY A 70 -8.12 -2.50 -2.29
N ILE A 71 -8.89 -1.53 -1.79
CA ILE A 71 -8.86 -1.17 -0.36
C ILE A 71 -9.24 -2.37 0.51
N ARG A 72 -10.33 -3.07 0.18
CA ARG A 72 -10.73 -4.30 0.89
C ARG A 72 -9.66 -5.38 0.82
N THR A 73 -9.06 -5.57 -0.35
CA THR A 73 -7.96 -6.52 -0.53
C THR A 73 -6.79 -6.22 0.40
N LEU A 74 -6.41 -4.95 0.57
CA LEU A 74 -5.36 -4.54 1.51
C LEU A 74 -5.75 -4.78 2.98
N LEU A 75 -7.01 -4.49 3.34
CA LEU A 75 -7.53 -4.73 4.70
C LEU A 75 -7.53 -6.22 5.08
N ASP A 76 -7.78 -7.08 4.10
CA ASP A 76 -7.74 -8.54 4.25
C ASP A 76 -6.28 -9.10 4.21
N GLY A 77 -5.26 -8.23 4.15
CA GLY A 77 -3.85 -8.62 4.09
C GLY A 77 -3.39 -9.08 2.70
N GLY A 78 -4.22 -8.89 1.68
CA GLY A 78 -3.91 -9.21 0.29
C GLY A 78 -2.99 -8.19 -0.37
N SER A 79 -2.47 -8.58 -1.54
CA SER A 79 -1.61 -7.70 -2.36
C SER A 79 -2.41 -6.94 -3.40
N VAL A 80 -2.12 -5.64 -3.56
CA VAL A 80 -2.68 -4.81 -4.63
C VAL A 80 -1.59 -4.21 -5.49
N GLU A 81 -1.89 -3.99 -6.77
CA GLU A 81 -0.99 -3.29 -7.69
C GLU A 81 -1.08 -1.78 -7.47
N ILE A 82 0.05 -1.10 -7.41
CA ILE A 82 0.17 0.37 -7.41
C ILE A 82 0.27 0.83 -8.88
N VAL A 83 -0.45 1.90 -9.22
CA VAL A 83 -0.42 2.56 -10.52
C VAL A 83 -0.20 4.05 -10.36
N ARG A 84 0.26 4.71 -11.42
CA ARG A 84 0.20 6.18 -11.49
C ARG A 84 -1.22 6.62 -11.82
N LYS A 85 -1.68 7.71 -11.22
CA LYS A 85 -2.88 8.38 -11.70
C LYS A 85 -2.64 8.87 -13.13
N ALA A 86 -3.59 8.60 -14.01
CA ALA A 86 -3.60 9.24 -15.31
C ALA A 86 -3.84 10.74 -15.09
N ALA A 87 -2.99 11.59 -15.68
CA ALA A 87 -3.13 13.04 -15.67
C ALA A 87 -4.42 13.48 -16.36
#